data_AF-A0A6I0E943-F1
#
_entry.id   AF-A0A6I0E943-F1
#
_cell.length_a   1.000
_cell.length_b   1.000
_cell.length_c   1.000
_cell.angle_alpha   90.00
_cell.angle_beta   90.00
_cell.angle_gamma   90.00
#
_symmetry.space_group_name_H-M   'P 1'
#
loop_
_entity.id
_entity.type
_entity.pdbx_description
1 polymer ?
#
loop_
_entity_poly.entity_id
_entity_poly.type
_entity_poly.pdbx_seq_one_letter_code
_entity_poly.pdbx_strand_id
1 'polypeptide(L)' 'MSPPAPAASCGAKRKCGQMLSCEEARFYLSSCGVRALDRDGDGVPCESLCGGR' A
#
# COMPACT_ATOMS: atom_id res chain seq x y z
N MET A 1 -2.87 -7.22 29.06
CA MET A 1 -3.76 -6.38 28.22
C MET A 1 -3.01 -6.10 26.93
N SER A 2 -3.23 -6.92 25.90
CA SER A 2 -2.65 -6.71 24.56
C SER A 2 -3.83 -6.69 23.58
N PRO A 3 -4.07 -5.59 22.86
CA PRO A 3 -5.25 -5.48 22.03
C PRO A 3 -5.23 -6.52 20.89
N PRO A 4 -6.38 -7.16 20.60
CA PRO A 4 -6.52 -8.13 19.52
C PRO A 4 -6.63 -7.43 18.15
N ALA A 5 -6.20 -8.16 17.13
CA ALA A 5 -6.20 -7.87 15.69
C ALA A 5 -5.18 -6.79 15.24
N PRO A 6 -4.26 -7.12 14.31
CA PRO A 6 -3.57 -6.08 13.57
C PRO A 6 -4.67 -5.41 12.75
N ALA A 7 -5.09 -4.24 13.21
CA ALA A 7 -5.93 -3.40 12.41
C ALA A 7 -5.25 -3.28 11.03
N ALA A 8 -5.98 -3.65 9.99
CA ALA A 8 -5.67 -3.27 8.61
C ALA A 8 -5.74 -1.74 8.41
N SER A 9 -5.68 -0.97 9.50
CA SER A 9 -5.33 0.44 9.57
C SER A 9 -3.91 0.60 9.10
N CYS A 10 -3.74 0.69 7.79
CA CYS A 10 -2.75 1.57 7.18
C CYS A 10 -1.44 1.58 7.97
N GLY A 11 -0.75 0.44 7.99
CA GLY A 11 0.50 0.33 8.71
C GLY A 11 1.49 1.43 8.30
N ALA A 12 2.60 1.56 9.01
CA ALA A 12 3.67 2.51 8.65
C ALA A 12 4.31 2.26 7.26
N LYS A 13 3.78 1.29 6.49
CA LYS A 13 4.10 0.99 5.11
C LYS A 13 3.63 2.15 4.20
N ARG A 14 4.53 3.11 3.98
CA ARG A 14 4.31 4.28 3.09
C ARG A 14 5.14 4.21 1.81
N LYS A 15 5.92 3.14 1.66
CA LYS A 15 6.86 2.95 0.55
C LYS A 15 6.69 1.58 -0.05
N CYS A 16 6.92 1.49 -1.36
CA CYS A 16 6.82 0.27 -2.13
C CYS A 16 7.77 -0.83 -1.66
N GLY A 17 8.98 -0.49 -1.22
CA GLY A 17 9.92 -1.48 -0.66
C GLY A 17 9.48 -2.11 0.67
N GLN A 18 8.42 -1.61 1.31
CA GLN A 18 7.82 -2.23 2.51
C GLN A 18 6.65 -3.17 2.15
N MET A 19 6.28 -3.21 0.88
CA MET A 19 5.23 -4.03 0.30
C MET A 19 5.86 -5.06 -0.62
N LEU A 20 5.25 -6.24 -0.67
CA LEU A 20 5.76 -7.37 -1.43
C LEU A 20 4.91 -7.69 -2.67
N SER A 21 3.69 -7.14 -2.72
CA SER A 21 2.71 -7.45 -3.75
C SER A 21 1.93 -6.21 -4.19
N CYS A 22 1.61 -6.17 -5.48
CA CYS A 22 0.76 -5.14 -6.08
C CYS A 22 -0.64 -5.06 -5.41
N GLU A 23 -1.26 -6.21 -5.10
CA GLU A 23 -2.54 -6.25 -4.38
C GLU A 23 -2.47 -5.61 -2.99
N GLU A 24 -1.38 -5.84 -2.24
CA GLU A 24 -1.20 -5.24 -0.93
C GLU A 24 -1.03 -3.71 -1.05
N ALA A 25 -0.30 -3.25 -2.07
CA ALA A 25 -0.16 -1.83 -2.36
C ALA A 25 -1.50 -1.18 -2.77
N ARG A 26 -2.31 -1.85 -3.60
CA ARG A 26 -3.66 -1.42 -4.01
C ARG A 26 -4.62 -1.35 -2.85
N PHE A 27 -4.57 -2.34 -1.98
CA PHE A 27 -5.35 -2.32 -0.75
C PHE A 27 -4.98 -1.11 0.10
N TYR A 28 -3.70 -0.78 0.27
CA TYR A 28 -3.30 0.41 1.01
C TYR A 28 -3.62 1.73 0.28
N LEU A 29 -3.58 1.77 -1.04
CA LEU A 29 -4.00 2.97 -1.78
C LEU A 29 -5.51 3.22 -1.59
N SER A 30 -6.34 2.20 -1.79
CA SER A 30 -7.80 2.33 -1.72
C SER A 30 -8.34 2.35 -0.30
N SER A 31 -7.86 1.45 0.57
CA SER A 31 -8.34 1.32 1.95
C SER A 31 -7.79 2.42 2.83
N CYS A 32 -6.55 2.86 2.57
CA CYS A 32 -5.84 3.82 3.41
C CYS A 32 -5.61 5.19 2.77
N GLY A 33 -5.92 5.36 1.48
CA GLY A 33 -5.70 6.62 0.79
C GLY A 33 -4.23 7.01 0.71
N VAL A 34 -3.30 6.04 0.74
CA VAL A 34 -1.86 6.33 0.75
C VAL A 34 -1.40 6.71 -0.66
N ARG A 35 -1.68 7.95 -1.04
CA ARG A 35 -1.18 8.58 -2.27
C ARG A 35 0.36 8.66 -2.35
N ALA A 36 1.07 8.31 -1.28
CA ALA A 36 2.52 8.18 -1.33
C ALA A 36 2.97 6.94 -2.12
N LEU A 37 2.09 5.94 -2.29
CA LEU A 37 2.35 4.73 -3.06
C LEU A 37 2.11 4.97 -4.57
N ASP A 38 1.10 5.78 -4.88
CA ASP A 38 0.69 6.17 -6.23
C ASP A 38 1.16 7.62 -6.47
N ARG A 39 2.36 7.75 -7.02
CA ARG A 39 3.07 9.03 -7.09
C ARG A 39 2.59 9.88 -8.26
N ASP A 40 2.05 9.25 -9.29
CA ASP A 40 1.60 9.86 -10.55
C ASP A 40 0.07 10.02 -10.64
N GLY A 41 -0.69 9.41 -9.74
CA GLY A 41 -2.13 9.57 -9.58
C GLY A 41 -2.96 8.76 -10.56
N ASP A 42 -2.40 7.70 -11.13
CA ASP A 42 -3.00 6.86 -12.18
C ASP A 42 -3.86 5.71 -11.60
N GLY A 43 -3.85 5.52 -10.28
CA GLY A 43 -4.55 4.45 -9.58
C GLY A 43 -3.69 3.19 -9.41
N VAL A 44 -2.41 3.22 -9.82
CA VAL A 44 -1.47 2.10 -9.68
C VAL A 44 -0.46 2.44 -8.59
N PRO A 45 -0.64 1.93 -7.36
CA PRO A 45 0.33 2.13 -6.32
C PRO A 45 1.54 1.25 -6.58
N CYS A 46 2.72 1.83 -6.38
CA CYS A 46 3.98 1.16 -6.55
C CYS A 46 4.15 0.56 -7.94
N GLU A 47 4.34 1.42 -8.94
CA GLU A 47 4.81 1.08 -10.29
C GLU A 47 5.94 0.03 -10.30
N SER A 48 6.83 0.01 -9.30
CA SER A 48 7.88 -1.02 -9.23
C SER A 48 7.38 -2.43 -8.89
N LEU A 49 6.20 -2.55 -8.26
CA LEU A 49 5.53 -3.80 -7.91
C LEU A 49 4.38 -4.14 -8.88
N CYS A 50 3.63 -3.13 -9.33
CA CYS A 50 2.47 -3.27 -10.21
C CYS A 50 2.76 -2.99 -11.70
N GLY A 51 3.75 -2.15 -12.00
CA GLY A 51 4.09 -1.67 -13.35
C GLY A 51 5.09 -2.54 -14.09
N GLY A 52 5.11 -3.85 -13.78
CA GLY A 52 5.88 -4.85 -14.52
C GLY A 52 5.39 -4.93 -15.96
N ARG A 53 6.11 -4.24 -16.85
CA ARG A 53 6.03 -4.35 -18.31
C ARG A 53 6.96 -5.45 -18.78
#